data_AF-M5X6F2-F1
#
_entry.id   AF-M5X6F2-F1
#
_cell.length_a   1.000
_cell.length_b   1.000
_cell.length_c   1.000
_cell.angle_alpha   90.00
_cell.angle_beta   90.00
_cell.angle_gamma   90.00
#
_symmetry.space_group_name_H-M   'P 1'
#
loop_
_entity.id
_entity.type
_entity.pdbx_description
1 polymer ?
#
loop_
_entity_poly.entity_id
_entity_poly.type
_entity_poly.pdbx_seq_one_letter_code
_entity_poly.pdbx_strand_id
1 'polypeptide(L)'
;MTNCWLIKGQQGHEYTLKLNEAYKVLMRENLRKEYDASIGEMRGNYSSSSLGRTSSWNGPLRPQGLFVDENACIGCRECVHHASSTFIFDEALGCARVKLQYGDDEQKIEVSVDSCPVNCIHWVENEELPVLEFLIQPQPKEGFGIFGGGWERPANVFMAAKSFNKQTHNENHGRNSRASTVEEEETPAQAKARADASRKINMEAASGLFSRFWQWQNKPFWGEKEE
;
A
#
# COMPACT_ATOMS: atom_id res chain seq x y z
N MET A 1 -17.54 -23.32 17.32
CA MET A 1 -17.58 -21.86 17.05
C MET A 1 -17.70 -21.04 18.35
N THR A 2 -17.06 -21.45 19.47
CA THR A 2 -17.40 -20.91 20.81
C THR A 2 -16.27 -20.22 21.56
N ASN A 3 -15.03 -20.15 21.04
CA ASN A 3 -13.88 -19.76 21.87
C ASN A 3 -13.36 -18.32 21.68
N CYS A 4 -13.99 -17.47 20.86
CA CYS A 4 -13.56 -16.07 20.68
C CYS A 4 -14.37 -15.05 21.50
N TRP A 5 -15.56 -15.43 22.01
CA TRP A 5 -16.47 -14.50 22.70
C TRP A 5 -15.98 -14.04 24.08
N LEU A 6 -15.04 -14.76 24.69
CA LEU A 6 -14.64 -14.57 26.09
C LEU A 6 -13.59 -13.46 26.33
N ILE A 7 -12.96 -12.90 25.28
CA ILE A 7 -11.82 -11.97 25.47
C ILE A 7 -12.13 -10.52 25.04
N LYS A 8 -13.09 -10.27 24.14
CA LYS A 8 -13.41 -8.92 23.60
C LYS A 8 -14.91 -8.62 23.41
N GLY A 9 -15.82 -9.55 23.75
CA GLY A 9 -17.26 -9.37 23.55
C GLY A 9 -17.67 -9.20 22.07
N GLN A 10 -18.76 -8.46 21.82
CA GLN A 10 -19.35 -8.27 20.49
C GLN A 10 -18.41 -7.59 19.47
N GLN A 11 -17.54 -6.69 19.94
CA GLN A 11 -16.53 -6.04 19.10
C GLN A 11 -15.52 -7.05 18.53
N GLY A 12 -15.14 -8.07 19.30
CA GLY A 12 -14.25 -9.14 18.82
C GLY A 12 -14.85 -9.92 17.65
N HIS A 13 -16.16 -10.17 17.69
CA HIS A 13 -16.87 -10.83 16.60
C HIS A 13 -16.85 -9.99 15.31
N GLU A 14 -17.12 -8.69 15.41
CA GLU A 14 -17.05 -7.78 14.26
C GLU A 14 -15.65 -7.71 13.64
N TYR A 15 -14.60 -7.68 14.46
CA TYR A 15 -13.23 -7.74 13.94
C TYR A 15 -12.94 -9.06 13.22
N THR A 16 -13.39 -10.19 13.75
CA THR A 16 -13.23 -11.47 13.06
C THR A 16 -13.98 -11.55 11.74
N LEU A 17 -15.17 -10.94 11.65
CA LEU A 17 -15.92 -10.86 10.40
C LEU A 17 -15.17 -10.02 9.36
N LYS A 18 -14.69 -8.82 9.74
CA LYS A 18 -13.86 -7.97 8.89
C LYS A 18 -12.57 -8.66 8.43
N LEU A 19 -11.91 -9.39 9.33
CA LEU A 19 -10.71 -10.18 9.00
C LEU A 19 -11.03 -11.29 8.01
N ASN A 20 -12.17 -11.98 8.16
CA ASN A 20 -12.60 -13.01 7.23
C ASN A 20 -12.94 -12.44 5.84
N GLU A 21 -13.50 -11.22 5.78
CA GLU A 21 -13.73 -10.51 4.52
C GLU A 21 -12.42 -10.13 3.84
N ALA A 22 -11.49 -9.52 4.58
CA ALA A 22 -10.16 -9.19 4.09
C ALA A 22 -9.42 -10.44 3.60
N TYR A 23 -9.53 -11.55 4.33
CA TYR A 23 -8.91 -12.82 3.95
C TYR A 23 -9.40 -13.32 2.59
N LYS A 24 -10.70 -13.20 2.27
CA LYS A 24 -11.24 -13.63 0.96
C LYS A 24 -10.64 -12.85 -0.20
N VAL A 25 -10.34 -11.57 0.00
CA VAL A 25 -9.71 -10.70 -1.00
C VAL A 25 -8.22 -11.00 -1.12
N LEU A 26 -7.52 -11.09 0.02
CA LEU A 26 -6.06 -11.24 0.07
C LEU A 26 -5.57 -12.65 -0.31
N MET A 27 -6.42 -13.68 -0.16
CA MET A 27 -6.05 -15.06 -0.48
C MET A 27 -6.07 -15.39 -1.96
N ARG A 28 -6.86 -14.68 -2.77
CA ARG A 28 -6.90 -14.91 -4.23
C ARG A 28 -5.92 -13.97 -4.91
N GLU A 29 -5.03 -14.52 -5.72
CA GLU A 29 -4.00 -13.75 -6.44
C GLU A 29 -4.61 -12.60 -7.28
N ASN A 30 -5.70 -12.86 -8.00
CA ASN A 30 -6.36 -11.87 -8.85
C ASN A 30 -7.00 -10.72 -8.05
N LEU A 31 -7.77 -11.06 -7.01
CA LEU A 31 -8.43 -10.06 -6.15
C LEU A 31 -7.41 -9.26 -5.33
N ARG A 32 -6.33 -9.91 -4.90
CA ARG A 32 -5.22 -9.23 -4.22
C ARG A 32 -4.54 -8.22 -5.14
N LYS A 33 -4.31 -8.56 -6.41
CA LYS A 33 -3.74 -7.63 -7.39
C LYS A 33 -4.65 -6.42 -7.63
N GLU A 34 -5.94 -6.65 -7.82
CA GLU A 34 -6.93 -5.58 -8.00
C GLU A 34 -7.01 -4.68 -6.74
N TYR A 35 -6.99 -5.29 -5.56
CA TYR A 35 -6.94 -4.58 -4.28
C TYR A 35 -5.66 -3.76 -4.15
N ASP A 36 -4.48 -4.35 -4.38
CA ASP A 36 -3.18 -3.67 -4.30
C ASP A 36 -3.09 -2.52 -5.33
N ALA A 37 -3.66 -2.69 -6.53
CA ALA A 37 -3.75 -1.65 -7.55
C ALA A 37 -4.67 -0.48 -7.09
N SER A 38 -5.86 -0.80 -6.55
CA SER A 38 -6.80 0.20 -6.03
C SER A 38 -6.27 0.95 -4.80
N ILE A 39 -5.48 0.27 -3.95
CA ILE A 39 -4.82 0.87 -2.79
C ILE A 39 -3.60 1.69 -3.22
N GLY A 40 -2.93 1.32 -4.31
CA GLY A 40 -1.83 2.08 -4.90
C GLY A 40 -2.21 3.53 -5.20
N GLU A 41 -3.39 3.77 -5.77
CA GLU A 41 -3.94 5.12 -5.98
C GLU A 41 -4.20 5.87 -4.66
N MET A 42 -4.68 5.18 -3.63
CA MET A 42 -4.99 5.79 -2.33
C MET A 42 -3.74 6.06 -1.48
N ARG A 43 -2.65 5.29 -1.70
CA ARG A 43 -1.36 5.47 -1.01
C ARG A 43 -0.66 6.79 -1.36
N GLY A 44 -0.99 7.41 -2.49
CA GLY A 44 -0.55 8.77 -2.81
C GLY A 44 -0.96 9.78 -1.72
N ASN A 45 -2.02 9.51 -0.95
CA ASN A 45 -2.56 10.42 0.04
C ASN A 45 -2.37 9.99 1.51
N TYR A 46 -2.02 8.72 1.80
CA TYR A 46 -2.04 8.17 3.17
C TYR A 46 -0.72 7.53 3.65
N SER A 47 0.43 8.01 3.18
CA SER A 47 1.76 7.63 3.70
C SER A 47 2.58 8.82 4.23
N SER A 48 1.92 9.87 4.69
CA SER A 48 2.59 11.11 5.11
C SER A 48 3.32 11.05 6.47
N SER A 49 3.34 9.93 7.20
CA SER A 49 3.84 9.94 8.60
C SER A 49 4.87 8.86 8.99
N SER A 50 5.10 7.80 8.21
CA SER A 50 5.98 6.69 8.63
C SER A 50 7.31 6.60 7.87
N LEU A 51 7.46 7.31 6.75
CA LEU A 51 8.71 7.40 5.97
C LEU A 51 9.26 8.84 5.86
N GLY A 52 8.66 9.78 6.59
CA GLY A 52 9.29 11.01 7.10
C GLY A 52 9.76 12.11 6.13
N ARG A 53 9.93 11.86 4.82
CA ARG A 53 10.50 12.86 3.89
C ARG A 53 9.86 12.87 2.49
N THR A 54 8.59 12.51 2.37
CA THR A 54 7.83 12.66 1.11
C THR A 54 7.22 14.05 0.99
N SER A 55 7.20 14.64 -0.21
CA SER A 55 6.58 15.95 -0.43
C SER A 55 5.05 15.86 -0.44
N SER A 56 4.39 16.90 0.09
CA SER A 56 2.93 17.05 0.01
C SER A 56 2.56 17.78 -1.28
N TRP A 57 1.40 17.49 -1.86
CA TRP A 57 0.90 18.18 -3.06
C TRP A 57 -0.08 19.30 -2.72
N ASN A 58 0.08 20.48 -3.32
CA ASN A 58 -0.92 21.54 -3.25
C ASN A 58 -1.60 21.73 -4.61
N GLY A 59 -2.93 21.75 -4.64
CA GLY A 59 -3.71 21.99 -5.85
C GLY A 59 -3.98 20.75 -6.72
N PRO A 60 -4.45 20.95 -7.97
CA PRO A 60 -4.77 19.85 -8.87
C PRO A 60 -3.51 19.05 -9.23
N LEU A 61 -3.67 17.74 -9.45
CA LEU A 61 -2.58 16.87 -9.87
C LEU A 61 -2.03 17.37 -11.21
N ARG A 62 -0.73 17.68 -11.23
CA ARG A 62 0.02 18.06 -12.44
C ARG A 62 0.89 16.87 -12.88
N PRO A 63 1.21 16.75 -14.18
CA PRO A 63 2.03 15.66 -14.68
C PRO A 63 3.49 15.74 -14.18
N GLN A 64 3.97 16.94 -13.88
CA GLN A 64 5.33 17.20 -13.44
C GLN A 64 5.35 17.64 -11.97
N GLY A 65 6.34 17.19 -11.22
CA GLY A 65 6.68 17.63 -9.87
C GLY A 65 8.13 18.09 -9.79
N LEU A 66 8.47 18.79 -8.70
CA LEU A 66 9.84 19.19 -8.43
C LEU A 66 10.55 18.16 -7.57
N PHE A 67 11.77 17.83 -7.97
CA PHE A 67 12.68 17.01 -7.21
C PHE A 67 13.98 17.79 -6.96
N VAL A 68 14.52 17.72 -5.75
CA VAL A 68 15.82 18.30 -5.40
C VAL A 68 16.80 17.16 -5.12
N ASP A 69 17.90 17.13 -5.84
CA ASP A 69 18.98 16.18 -5.60
C ASP A 69 19.83 16.63 -4.40
N GLU A 70 19.61 15.99 -3.25
CA GLU A 70 20.35 16.27 -2.02
C GLU A 70 21.85 15.92 -2.14
N ASN A 71 22.25 15.07 -3.08
CA ASN A 71 23.65 14.72 -3.26
C ASN A 71 24.43 15.82 -4.00
N ALA A 72 23.76 16.50 -4.94
CA ALA A 72 24.34 17.60 -5.70
C ALA A 72 24.20 18.96 -5.01
N CYS A 73 23.24 19.08 -4.08
CA CYS A 73 22.97 20.33 -3.38
C CYS A 73 24.13 20.73 -2.46
N ILE A 74 24.74 21.88 -2.72
CA ILE A 74 25.80 22.47 -1.87
C ILE A 74 25.25 23.35 -0.73
N GLY A 75 23.93 23.51 -0.65
CA GLY A 75 23.29 24.29 0.42
C GLY A 75 23.36 25.82 0.28
N CYS A 76 23.26 26.35 -0.94
CA CYS A 76 23.26 27.80 -1.22
C CYS A 76 22.03 28.57 -0.69
N ARG A 77 20.95 27.87 -0.32
CA ARG A 77 19.69 28.41 0.25
C ARG A 77 18.88 29.37 -0.62
N GLU A 78 19.33 29.69 -1.85
CA GLU A 78 18.63 30.61 -2.76
C GLU A 78 17.19 30.17 -3.09
N CYS A 79 16.99 28.85 -3.27
CA CYS A 79 15.66 28.28 -3.49
C CYS A 79 14.67 28.57 -2.35
N VAL A 80 15.14 28.56 -1.10
CA VAL A 80 14.30 28.85 0.07
C VAL A 80 14.02 30.35 0.19
N HIS A 81 14.92 31.22 -0.31
CA HIS A 81 14.71 32.66 -0.32
C HIS A 81 13.63 33.10 -1.31
N HIS A 82 13.59 32.49 -2.50
CA HIS A 82 12.60 32.81 -3.53
C HIS A 82 11.24 32.12 -3.29
N ALA A 83 11.25 30.86 -2.88
CA ALA A 83 10.05 30.04 -2.76
C ALA A 83 10.06 29.23 -1.44
N SER A 84 9.81 29.94 -0.33
CA SER A 84 9.86 29.40 1.03
C SER A 84 8.70 28.49 1.41
N SER A 85 7.59 28.54 0.65
CA SER A 85 6.44 27.64 0.88
C SER A 85 6.71 26.26 0.26
N THR A 86 7.40 26.24 -0.89
CA THR A 86 7.73 25.01 -1.64
C THR A 86 8.96 24.30 -1.10
N PHE A 87 10.07 25.03 -0.93
CA PHE A 87 11.34 24.48 -0.49
C PHE A 87 11.57 24.69 1.00
N ILE A 88 12.20 23.71 1.63
CA ILE A 88 12.69 23.80 3.00
C ILE A 88 14.16 23.41 3.05
N PHE A 89 14.93 24.11 3.86
CA PHE A 89 16.34 23.78 4.08
C PHE A 89 16.48 22.84 5.28
N ASP A 90 17.18 21.73 5.10
CA ASP A 90 17.49 20.77 6.16
C ASP A 90 18.86 21.08 6.75
N GLU A 91 18.87 21.66 7.96
CA GLU A 91 20.11 22.08 8.63
C GLU A 91 21.01 20.90 9.04
N ALA A 92 20.42 19.72 9.27
CA ALA A 92 21.19 18.54 9.66
C ALA A 92 22.00 17.97 8.49
N LEU A 93 21.46 18.04 7.28
CA LEU A 93 22.08 17.52 6.07
C LEU A 93 22.79 18.60 5.25
N GLY A 94 22.55 19.87 5.54
CA GLY A 94 23.06 20.99 4.76
C GLY A 94 22.46 21.10 3.36
N CYS A 95 21.30 20.46 3.13
CA CYS A 95 20.70 20.30 1.80
C CYS A 95 19.29 20.92 1.76
N ALA A 96 18.91 21.44 0.59
CA ALA A 96 17.52 21.84 0.35
C ALA A 96 16.66 20.62 -0.03
N ARG A 97 15.37 20.64 0.32
CA ARG A 97 14.39 19.63 -0.07
C ARG A 97 13.04 20.27 -0.40
N VAL A 98 12.20 19.56 -1.14
CA VAL A 98 10.82 20.00 -1.43
C VAL A 98 9.90 19.53 -0.31
N LYS A 99 9.16 20.44 0.31
CA LYS A 99 8.13 20.10 1.31
C LYS A 99 6.74 20.08 0.68
N LEU A 100 6.44 21.09 -0.13
CA LEU A 100 5.13 21.31 -0.73
C LEU A 100 5.30 21.55 -2.23
N GLN A 101 4.74 20.66 -3.05
CA GLN A 101 4.71 20.82 -4.49
C GLN A 101 3.73 21.95 -4.82
N TYR A 102 4.17 22.93 -5.62
CA TYR A 102 3.37 24.08 -6.06
C TYR A 102 2.72 24.90 -4.92
N GLY A 103 3.46 25.13 -3.84
CA GLY A 103 3.06 26.01 -2.75
C GLY A 103 3.14 27.51 -3.06
N ASP A 104 4.04 27.91 -3.94
CA ASP A 104 4.30 29.30 -4.35
C ASP A 104 3.90 29.53 -5.81
N ASP A 105 3.92 30.80 -6.24
CA ASP A 105 3.69 31.16 -7.64
C ASP A 105 4.69 30.46 -8.57
N GLU A 106 4.22 29.98 -9.72
CA GLU A 106 5.03 29.25 -10.71
C GLU A 106 6.27 30.06 -11.14
N GLN A 107 6.14 31.38 -11.26
CA GLN A 107 7.26 32.28 -11.56
C GLN A 107 8.36 32.25 -10.49
N LYS A 108 8.01 32.17 -9.21
CA LYS A 108 9.01 32.08 -8.11
C LYS A 108 9.70 30.73 -8.13
N ILE A 109 8.97 29.67 -8.46
CA ILE A 109 9.51 28.33 -8.60
C ILE A 109 10.52 28.29 -9.75
N GLU A 110 10.17 28.82 -10.92
CA GLU A 110 11.08 28.91 -12.08
C GLU A 110 12.35 29.72 -11.74
N VAL A 111 12.21 30.90 -11.12
CA VAL A 111 13.35 31.69 -10.65
C VAL A 111 14.23 30.92 -9.67
N SER A 112 13.63 30.09 -8.80
CA SER A 112 14.38 29.25 -7.86
C SER A 112 15.18 28.15 -8.55
N VAL A 113 14.64 27.61 -9.65
CA VAL A 113 15.31 26.59 -10.48
C VAL A 113 16.50 27.24 -11.20
N ASP A 114 16.28 28.39 -11.83
CA ASP A 114 17.29 29.11 -12.61
C ASP A 114 18.40 29.73 -11.75
N SER A 115 18.10 30.10 -10.50
CA SER A 115 19.10 30.69 -9.60
C SER A 115 20.07 29.67 -9.00
N CYS A 116 19.84 28.36 -9.20
CA CYS A 116 20.65 27.32 -8.61
C CYS A 116 22.05 27.20 -9.28
N PRO A 117 23.16 27.46 -8.56
CA PRO A 117 24.50 27.46 -9.16
C PRO A 117 24.97 26.08 -9.65
N VAL A 118 24.40 25.01 -9.11
CA VAL A 118 24.72 23.61 -9.43
C VAL A 118 23.59 22.88 -10.18
N ASN A 119 22.49 23.57 -10.48
CA ASN A 119 21.29 23.01 -11.11
C ASN A 119 20.80 21.71 -10.43
N CYS A 120 20.73 21.68 -9.10
CA CYS A 120 20.31 20.49 -8.34
C CYS A 120 18.78 20.30 -8.26
N ILE A 121 18.00 21.15 -8.93
CA ILE A 121 16.53 21.10 -8.94
C ILE A 121 16.10 20.59 -10.32
N HIS A 122 15.30 19.52 -10.33
CA HIS A 122 14.87 18.83 -11.53
C HIS A 122 13.35 18.73 -11.61
N TRP A 123 12.82 18.92 -12.81
CA TRP A 123 11.44 18.61 -13.14
C TRP A 123 11.32 17.12 -13.46
N VAL A 124 10.45 16.42 -12.75
CA VAL A 124 10.27 14.96 -12.88
C VAL A 124 8.79 14.64 -13.05
N GLU A 125 8.49 13.54 -13.73
CA GLU A 125 7.13 12.99 -13.77
C GLU A 125 6.63 12.62 -12.36
N ASN A 126 5.36 12.92 -12.08
CA ASN A 126 4.76 12.67 -10.76
C ASN A 126 4.82 11.18 -10.35
N GLU A 127 4.80 10.26 -11.32
CA GLU A 127 4.90 8.82 -11.06
C GLU A 127 6.28 8.40 -10.54
N GLU A 128 7.35 9.06 -10.99
CA GLU A 128 8.73 8.75 -10.59
C GLU A 128 9.14 9.48 -9.30
N LEU A 129 8.51 10.61 -8.98
CA LEU A 129 8.80 11.43 -7.82
C LEU A 129 8.84 10.64 -6.48
N PRO A 130 7.84 9.82 -6.11
CA PRO A 130 7.88 9.07 -4.85
C PRO A 130 9.03 8.06 -4.78
N VAL A 131 9.45 7.50 -5.93
CA VAL A 131 10.59 6.57 -6.00
C VAL A 131 11.89 7.33 -5.77
N LEU A 132 12.05 8.51 -6.37
CA LEU A 132 13.23 9.35 -6.17
C LEU A 132 13.35 9.84 -4.73
N GLU A 133 12.25 10.30 -4.13
CA GLU A 133 12.20 10.74 -2.73
C GLU A 133 12.53 9.62 -1.75
N PHE A 134 12.22 8.36 -2.09
CA PHE A 134 12.59 7.20 -1.30
C PHE A 134 14.09 6.86 -1.43
N LEU A 135 14.63 6.92 -2.65
CA LEU A 135 16.02 6.55 -2.93
C LEU A 135 17.05 7.58 -2.45
N ILE A 136 16.68 8.86 -2.35
CA ILE A 136 17.55 9.91 -1.80
C ILE A 136 17.71 9.79 -0.27
N GLN A 137 16.79 9.09 0.41
CA GLN A 137 16.89 8.91 1.86
C GLN A 137 18.15 8.13 2.21
N PRO A 138 18.88 8.52 3.28
CA PRO A 138 20.01 7.74 3.76
C PRO A 138 19.49 6.36 4.20
N GLN A 139 19.90 5.32 3.49
CA GLN A 139 19.53 3.95 3.82
C GLN A 139 20.59 3.35 4.74
N PRO A 140 20.19 2.61 5.79
CA PRO A 140 21.14 1.87 6.60
C PRO A 140 21.73 0.75 5.75
N LYS A 141 23.04 0.75 5.56
CA LYS A 141 23.71 -0.34 4.85
C LYS A 141 24.04 -1.45 5.83
N GLU A 142 23.64 -2.68 5.51
CA GLU A 142 24.08 -3.85 6.27
C GLU A 142 25.60 -4.00 6.13
N GLY A 143 26.32 -3.68 7.20
CA GLY A 143 27.75 -3.90 7.30
C GLY A 143 28.03 -5.26 7.93
N PHE A 144 28.66 -6.16 7.18
CA PHE A 144 29.22 -7.38 7.73
C PHE A 144 30.64 -7.08 8.26
N GLY A 145 30.79 -6.78 9.55
CA GLY A 145 32.10 -6.53 10.17
C GLY A 145 32.06 -5.80 11.53
N ILE A 146 33.21 -5.72 12.21
CA ILE A 146 33.39 -5.09 13.53
C ILE A 146 33.09 -3.58 13.51
N PHE A 147 33.24 -2.93 12.36
CA PHE A 147 33.01 -1.48 12.21
C PHE A 147 31.55 -1.08 11.92
N GLY A 148 30.61 -2.03 11.94
CA GLY A 148 29.18 -1.75 11.82
C GLY A 148 28.78 -1.19 10.45
N GLY A 149 27.50 -1.33 10.13
CA GLY A 149 26.90 -0.76 8.91
C GLY A 149 27.03 0.75 8.86
N GLY A 150 27.41 1.28 7.70
CA GLY A 150 27.38 2.73 7.42
C GLY A 150 26.04 3.19 6.89
N TRP A 151 25.93 4.49 6.63
CA TRP A 151 24.86 5.05 5.83
C TRP A 151 25.39 5.29 4.42
N GLU A 152 24.72 4.75 3.41
CA GLU A 152 25.08 5.00 2.02
C GLU A 152 23.91 5.60 1.26
N ARG A 153 24.22 6.62 0.46
CA ARG A 153 23.32 7.18 -0.55
C ARG A 153 23.80 6.75 -1.93
N PRO A 154 22.89 6.42 -2.86
CA PRO A 154 23.27 6.15 -4.23
C PRO A 154 23.89 7.41 -4.84
N ALA A 155 24.99 7.27 -5.58
CA ALA A 155 25.69 8.42 -6.19
C ALA A 155 24.80 9.21 -7.16
N ASN A 156 23.95 8.51 -7.93
CA ASN A 156 22.99 9.10 -8.86
C ASN A 156 21.59 8.52 -8.61
N VAL A 157 20.67 9.34 -8.12
CA VAL A 157 19.31 8.90 -7.77
C VAL A 157 18.53 8.43 -9.00
N PHE A 158 18.68 9.13 -10.14
CA PHE A 158 17.99 8.78 -11.38
C PHE A 158 18.40 7.42 -11.95
N MET A 159 19.68 7.06 -11.83
CA MET A 159 20.15 5.75 -12.26
C MET A 159 19.63 4.64 -11.34
N ALA A 160 19.59 4.91 -10.03
CA ALA A 160 18.99 4.00 -9.06
C ALA A 160 17.49 3.79 -9.35
N ALA A 161 16.73 4.86 -9.63
CA ALA A 161 15.31 4.78 -9.99
C ALA A 161 15.07 3.96 -11.26
N LYS A 162 15.88 4.16 -12.31
CA LYS A 162 15.81 3.34 -13.53
C LYS A 162 16.07 1.86 -13.24
N SER A 163 17.06 1.56 -12.40
CA SER A 163 17.36 0.17 -12.02
C SER A 163 16.21 -0.45 -11.21
N PHE A 164 15.58 0.33 -10.33
CA PHE A 164 14.43 -0.07 -9.54
C PHE A 164 13.22 -0.37 -10.43
N ASN A 165 12.86 0.54 -11.35
CA ASN A 165 11.76 0.35 -12.29
C ASN A 165 11.99 -0.85 -13.23
N LYS A 166 13.23 -1.08 -13.65
CA LYS A 166 13.58 -2.28 -14.43
C LYS A 166 13.39 -3.56 -13.62
N GLN A 167 13.76 -3.55 -12.35
CA GLN A 167 13.63 -4.70 -11.46
C GLN A 167 12.15 -5.02 -11.20
N THR A 168 11.33 -4.02 -10.88
CA THR A 168 9.88 -4.19 -10.69
C THR A 168 9.18 -4.70 -11.96
N HIS A 169 9.54 -4.15 -13.13
CA HIS A 169 9.01 -4.62 -14.41
C HIS A 169 9.37 -6.10 -14.68
N ASN A 170 10.63 -6.48 -14.46
CA ASN A 170 11.08 -7.87 -14.62
C ASN A 170 10.37 -8.84 -13.66
N GLU A 171 10.19 -8.44 -12.40
CA GLU A 171 9.45 -9.24 -11.42
C GLU A 171 7.98 -9.43 -11.81
N ASN A 172 7.33 -8.37 -12.28
CA ASN A 172 5.95 -8.43 -12.75
C ASN A 172 5.82 -9.35 -13.98
N HIS A 173 6.78 -9.29 -14.91
CA HIS A 173 6.77 -10.17 -16.09
C HIS A 173 6.98 -11.64 -15.72
N GLY A 174 7.90 -11.94 -14.79
CA GLY A 174 8.15 -13.30 -14.29
C GLY A 174 7.01 -13.84 -13.41
N ARG A 175 6.28 -12.97 -12.70
CA ARG A 175 5.07 -13.32 -11.96
C ARG A 175 3.88 -13.55 -12.89
N ASN A 176 3.69 -12.75 -13.94
CA ASN A 176 2.61 -12.98 -14.90
C ASN A 176 2.79 -14.28 -15.68
N SER A 177 4.02 -14.64 -16.07
CA SER A 177 4.28 -15.95 -16.69
C SER A 177 4.02 -17.13 -15.75
N ARG A 178 4.23 -16.95 -14.44
CA ARG A 178 3.89 -17.96 -13.42
C ARG A 178 2.40 -17.99 -13.11
N ALA A 179 1.71 -16.85 -13.07
CA ALA A 179 0.29 -16.75 -12.82
C ALA A 179 -0.54 -17.38 -13.95
N SER A 180 -0.09 -17.30 -15.21
CA SER A 180 -0.71 -18.03 -16.33
C SER A 180 -0.55 -19.56 -16.25
N THR A 181 0.37 -20.07 -15.42
CA THR A 181 0.58 -21.52 -15.22
C THR A 181 0.01 -22.06 -13.91
N VAL A 182 -0.57 -21.20 -13.07
CA VAL A 182 -1.28 -21.60 -11.84
C VAL A 182 -2.78 -21.45 -12.09
N GLU A 183 -3.30 -22.26 -12.98
CA GLU A 183 -4.58 -22.90 -12.67
C GLU A 183 -4.23 -23.87 -11.53
N GLU A 184 -4.65 -23.57 -10.30
CA GLU A 184 -4.59 -24.53 -9.21
C GLU A 184 -5.44 -25.74 -9.62
N GLU A 185 -4.84 -26.73 -10.28
CA GLU A 185 -5.39 -28.07 -10.31
C GLU A 185 -5.47 -28.52 -8.85
N GLU A 186 -6.68 -28.48 -8.28
CA GLU A 186 -6.92 -28.99 -6.95
C GLU A 186 -6.34 -30.41 -6.88
N THR A 187 -5.49 -30.68 -5.89
CA THR A 187 -5.08 -32.06 -5.68
C THR A 187 -6.34 -32.92 -5.49
N PRO A 188 -6.43 -34.11 -6.09
CA PRO A 188 -7.67 -34.90 -6.09
C PRO A 188 -8.18 -35.23 -4.68
N ALA A 189 -7.29 -35.22 -3.68
CA ALA A 189 -7.64 -35.35 -2.27
C ALA A 189 -8.38 -34.12 -1.69
N GLN A 190 -8.01 -32.91 -2.10
CA GLN A 190 -8.67 -31.67 -1.67
C GLN A 190 -10.06 -31.51 -2.28
N ALA A 191 -10.23 -31.88 -3.55
CA ALA A 191 -11.54 -31.90 -4.21
C ALA A 191 -12.51 -32.89 -3.54
N LYS A 192 -12.01 -34.09 -3.20
CA LYS A 192 -12.79 -35.11 -2.47
C LYS A 192 -13.17 -34.63 -1.06
N ALA A 193 -12.24 -34.01 -0.34
CA ALA A 193 -12.49 -33.47 0.99
C ALA A 193 -13.55 -32.34 0.95
N ARG A 194 -13.54 -31.47 -0.06
CA ARG A 194 -14.58 -30.46 -0.28
C ARG A 194 -15.93 -31.07 -0.62
N ALA A 195 -15.97 -32.08 -1.48
CA ALA A 195 -17.21 -32.79 -1.81
C ALA A 195 -17.79 -33.54 -0.60
N ASP A 196 -16.95 -34.09 0.27
CA ASP A 196 -17.41 -34.74 1.51
C ASP A 196 -17.91 -33.73 2.54
N ALA A 197 -17.23 -32.60 2.68
CA ALA A 197 -17.64 -31.52 3.56
C ALA A 197 -18.98 -30.90 3.11
N SER A 198 -19.15 -30.65 1.80
CA SER A 198 -20.40 -30.09 1.27
C SER A 198 -21.57 -31.06 1.42
N ARG A 199 -21.35 -32.37 1.21
CA ARG A 199 -22.38 -33.41 1.44
C ARG A 199 -22.80 -33.50 2.90
N LYS A 200 -21.86 -33.41 3.85
CA LYS A 200 -22.18 -33.42 5.28
C LYS A 200 -22.99 -32.21 5.71
N ILE A 201 -22.62 -31.01 5.25
CA ILE A 201 -23.37 -29.78 5.54
C ILE A 201 -24.79 -29.86 4.97
N ASN A 202 -24.96 -30.41 3.76
CA ASN A 202 -26.30 -30.62 3.18
C ASN A 202 -27.12 -31.66 3.93
N MET A 203 -26.51 -32.75 4.40
CA MET A 203 -27.20 -33.75 5.22
C MET A 203 -27.60 -33.18 6.59
N GLU A 204 -26.76 -32.38 7.24
CA GLU A 204 -27.07 -31.71 8.49
C GLU A 204 -28.12 -30.61 8.33
N ALA A 205 -28.10 -29.88 7.21
CA ALA A 205 -29.15 -28.92 6.86
C ALA A 205 -30.48 -29.61 6.56
N ALA A 206 -30.46 -30.73 5.82
CA ALA A 206 -31.64 -31.53 5.52
C ALA A 206 -32.22 -32.19 6.77
N SER A 207 -31.38 -32.71 7.67
CA SER A 207 -31.83 -33.27 8.94
C SER A 207 -32.38 -32.20 9.88
N GLY A 208 -31.78 -30.99 9.89
CA GLY A 208 -32.31 -29.83 10.61
C GLY A 208 -33.66 -29.35 10.08
N LEU A 209 -33.84 -29.34 8.75
CA LEU A 209 -35.11 -29.01 8.11
C LEU A 209 -36.18 -30.08 8.36
N PHE A 210 -35.81 -31.36 8.27
CA PHE A 210 -36.69 -32.48 8.59
C PHE A 210 -37.10 -32.46 10.06
N SER A 211 -36.18 -32.18 10.97
CA SER A 211 -36.44 -32.06 12.40
C SER A 211 -37.39 -30.89 12.71
N ARG A 212 -37.22 -29.73 12.05
CA ARG A 212 -38.14 -28.58 12.17
C ARG A 212 -39.52 -28.88 11.60
N PHE A 213 -39.60 -29.61 10.49
CA PHE A 213 -40.87 -30.04 9.89
C PHE A 213 -41.62 -31.04 10.79
N TRP A 214 -40.90 -32.00 11.38
CA TRP A 214 -41.45 -32.96 12.33
C TRP A 214 -41.91 -32.30 13.64
N GLN A 215 -41.19 -31.29 14.13
CA GLN A 215 -41.62 -30.46 15.26
C GLN A 215 -42.86 -29.61 14.94
N TRP A 216 -43.03 -29.15 13.70
CA TRP A 216 -44.21 -28.39 13.28
C TRP A 216 -45.45 -29.29 13.16
N GLN A 217 -45.31 -30.50 12.61
CA GLN A 217 -46.41 -31.47 12.54
C GLN A 217 -46.93 -31.92 13.91
N ASN A 218 -46.10 -31.86 14.96
CA ASN A 218 -46.49 -32.26 16.32
C ASN A 218 -46.90 -31.08 17.22
N LYS A 219 -47.17 -29.88 16.66
CA LYS A 219 -47.78 -28.79 17.46
C LYS A 219 -49.27 -29.08 17.70
N PRO A 220 -49.75 -29.11 18.96
CA PRO A 220 -51.16 -29.30 19.24
C PRO A 220 -51.97 -28.08 18.75
N PHE A 221 -52.96 -28.34 17.89
CA PHE A 221 -53.93 -27.38 17.36
C PHE A 221 -54.99 -27.11 18.43
N TRP A 222 -54.83 -26.04 19.20
CA TRP A 222 -55.90 -25.50 20.04
C TRP A 222 -56.19 -24.07 19.61
N GLY A 223 -57.31 -23.91 18.89
CA GLY A 223 -57.96 -22.62 18.70
C GLY A 223 -58.80 -22.28 19.92
N GLU A 224 -58.58 -21.11 20.49
CA GLU A 224 -59.52 -20.46 21.39
C GLU A 224 -60.71 -19.96 20.56
N LYS A 225 -61.93 -20.38 20.93
CA LYS A 225 -63.18 -19.73 20.51
C LYS A 225 -63.54 -18.69 21.56
N GLU A 226 -63.84 -17.49 21.09
CA GLU A 226 -64.54 -16.43 21.81
C GLU A 226 -65.94 -16.90 22.25
N GLU A 227 -66.26 -16.72 23.53
CA GLU A 227 -67.58 -16.32 24.09
C GLU A 227 -67.41 -15.93 25.57
#